data_AF-A0A7G8H2Z3-F1
#
_entry.id   AF-A0A7G8H2Z3-F1
#
_cell.length_a   1.000
_cell.length_b   1.000
_cell.length_c   1.000
_cell.angle_alpha   90.00
_cell.angle_beta   90.00
_cell.angle_gamma   90.00
#
_symmetry.space_group_name_H-M   'P 1'
#
loop_
_entity.id
_entity.type
_entity.pdbx_description
1 polymer ?
#
loop_
_entity_poly.entity_id
_entity_poly.type
_entity_poly.pdbx_seq_one_letter_code
_entity_poly.pdbx_strand_id
1 'polypeptide(L)' 'MTVIVTDTDGAWRMADVMWVDGGARNPNTPTLFQVADVDTGVINWVNADFVTHIVPRV' A
#
# COMPACT_ATOMS: atom_id res chain seq x y z
N MET A 1 -7.78 -6.15 -2.67
CA MET A 1 -7.07 -6.26 -1.38
C MET A 1 -6.91 -4.85 -0.87
N THR A 2 -7.10 -4.62 0.42
CA THR A 2 -6.98 -3.30 1.04
C THR A 2 -5.77 -3.32 1.96
N VAL A 3 -5.09 -2.18 2.11
CA VAL A 3 -3.95 -2.04 3.03
C VAL A 3 -4.20 -0.90 4.00
N ILE A 4 -3.64 -1.03 5.20
CA ILE A 4 -3.53 0.07 6.17
C ILE A 4 -2.14 0.67 6.01
N VAL A 5 -2.09 1.95 5.69
CA VAL A 5 -0.85 2.71 5.50
C VAL A 5 -0.72 3.70 6.64
N THR A 6 0.47 3.77 7.25
CA THR A 6 0.81 4.76 8.28
C THR A 6 1.83 5.74 7.72
N ASP A 7 1.63 7.04 7.94
CA ASP A 7 2.60 8.07 7.58
C ASP A 7 3.66 8.29 8.68
N THR A 8 4.58 9.23 8.45
CA THR A 8 5.66 9.53 9.40
C THR A 8 5.18 10.20 10.68
N ASP A 9 4.00 10.81 10.67
CA ASP A 9 3.41 11.51 11.81
C ASP A 9 2.49 10.58 12.63
N GLY A 10 2.39 9.31 12.22
CA GLY A 10 1.59 8.29 12.89
C GLY A 10 0.11 8.32 12.52
N ALA A 11 -0.31 9.19 11.59
CA ALA A 11 -1.65 9.11 11.03
C ALA A 11 -1.75 7.90 10.10
N TRP A 12 -2.93 7.32 10.01
CA TRP A 12 -3.18 6.13 9.21
C TRP A 12 -4.34 6.34 8.27
N ARG A 13 -4.33 5.59 7.17
CA ARG A 13 -5.41 5.56 6.18
C ARG A 13 -5.55 4.19 5.55
N MET A 14 -6.75 3.90 5.05
CA MET A 14 -7.00 2.71 4.24
C MET A 14 -6.83 3.05 2.76
N ALA A 15 -6.23 2.13 2.02
CA ALA A 15 -6.11 2.28 0.58
C ALA A 15 -6.32 0.93 -0.11
N ASP A 16 -7.05 0.95 -1.22
CA ASP A 16 -7.28 -0.22 -2.05
C ASP A 16 -6.11 -0.44 -2.99
N VAL A 17 -5.53 -1.64 -2.97
CA VAL A 17 -4.39 -1.99 -3.81
C VAL A 17 -4.85 -2.22 -5.24
N MET A 18 -4.23 -1.49 -6.16
CA MET A 18 -4.42 -1.62 -7.61
C MET A 18 -3.30 -2.43 -8.26
N TRP A 19 -2.06 -2.21 -7.83
CA TRP A 19 -0.88 -2.88 -8.36
C TRP A 19 0.16 -3.10 -7.26
N VAL A 20 0.94 -4.18 -7.39
CA VAL A 20 2.05 -4.51 -6.50
C VAL A 20 3.28 -4.70 -7.36
N ASP A 21 4.35 -3.97 -7.04
CA ASP A 21 5.62 -4.06 -7.73
C ASP A 21 6.71 -4.68 -6.86
N GLY A 22 7.58 -5.44 -7.53
CA GLY A 22 8.69 -6.15 -6.93
C GLY A 22 9.94 -5.29 -6.79
N GLY A 23 10.78 -5.61 -5.82
CA GLY A 23 12.04 -4.91 -5.63
C GLY A 23 13.02 -5.16 -6.78
N ALA A 24 13.84 -4.15 -7.13
CA ALA A 24 14.85 -4.26 -8.20
C ALA A 24 15.85 -5.42 -8.01
N ARG A 25 16.12 -5.81 -6.76
CA ARG A 25 17.03 -6.93 -6.40
C ARG A 25 16.31 -8.28 -6.35
N ASN A 26 15.01 -8.28 -6.07
CA ASN A 26 14.18 -9.49 -6.04
C ASN A 26 12.75 -9.14 -6.47
N PRO A 27 12.38 -9.39 -7.74
CA PRO A 27 11.05 -9.09 -8.26
C PRO A 27 9.90 -9.80 -7.53
N ASN A 28 10.19 -10.87 -6.78
CA ASN A 28 9.18 -11.60 -6.02
C ASN A 28 8.94 -11.00 -4.62
N THR A 29 9.73 -10.01 -4.19
CA THR A 29 9.54 -9.31 -2.92
C THR A 29 8.73 -8.04 -3.16
N PRO A 30 7.51 -7.90 -2.63
CA PRO A 30 6.71 -6.69 -2.75
C PRO A 30 7.42 -5.52 -2.07
N THR A 31 7.75 -4.47 -2.82
CA THR A 31 8.39 -3.27 -2.25
C THR A 31 7.57 -2.00 -2.45
N LEU A 32 6.65 -2.01 -3.41
CA LEU A 32 5.84 -0.86 -3.78
C LEU A 32 4.40 -1.28 -4.07
N PHE A 33 3.46 -0.50 -3.57
CA PHE A 33 2.03 -0.68 -3.78
C PHE A 33 1.48 0.58 -4.46
N GLN A 34 0.87 0.42 -5.62
CA GLN A 34 0.01 1.46 -6.18
C GLN A 34 -1.37 1.28 -5.56
N VAL A 35 -1.85 2.33 -4.90
CA VAL A 35 -3.09 2.28 -4.14
C VAL A 35 -3.98 3.46 -4.48
N ALA A 36 -5.29 3.27 -4.36
CA ALA A 36 -6.27 4.33 -4.33
C ALA A 36 -6.71 4.54 -2.87
N ASP A 37 -6.52 5.75 -2.35
CA ASP A 37 -7.00 6.12 -1.02
C ASP A 37 -8.52 5.98 -0.92
N VAL A 38 -9.02 5.34 0.15
CA VAL A 38 -10.46 5.02 0.28
C VAL A 38 -11.31 6.26 0.49
N ASP A 39 -10.79 7.28 1.17
CA ASP A 39 -11.54 8.48 1.54
C ASP A 39 -11.53 9.53 0.42
N THR A 40 -10.40 9.66 -0.27
CA THR A 40 -10.15 10.74 -1.24
C THR A 40 -10.13 10.28 -2.69
N GLY A 41 -9.95 8.97 -2.94
CA GLY A 41 -9.77 8.41 -4.28
C GLY A 41 -8.43 8.77 -4.93
N VAL A 42 -7.52 9.47 -4.24
CA VAL A 42 -6.20 9.82 -4.77
C VAL A 42 -5.39 8.54 -5.00
N ILE A 43 -4.79 8.44 -6.19
CA ILE A 43 -3.92 7.33 -6.55
C ILE A 43 -2.47 7.74 -6.30
N ASN A 44 -1.76 6.95 -5.52
CA ASN A 44 -0.34 7.16 -5.26
C ASN A 44 0.40 5.83 -5.05
N TRP A 45 1.73 5.91 -5.12
CA TRP A 45 2.60 4.81 -4.74
C TRP A 45 2.93 4.88 -3.25
N VAL A 46 3.00 3.71 -2.60
CA VAL A 46 3.33 3.54 -1.19
C VAL A 46 4.45 2.51 -1.09
N ASN A 47 5.53 2.86 -0.38
CA ASN A 47 6.58 1.90 -0.03
C ASN A 47 6.01 0.88 0.97
N ALA A 48 6.33 -0.40 0.77
CA ALA A 48 5.92 -1.50 1.63
C ALA A 48 6.20 -1.27 3.12
N ASP A 49 7.26 -0.53 3.47
CA ASP A 49 7.62 -0.21 4.86
C ASP A 49 6.55 0.63 5.59
N PHE A 50 5.69 1.34 4.85
CA PHE A 50 4.56 2.09 5.42
C PHE A 50 3.27 1.27 5.50
N VAL A 51 3.24 0.06 4.94
CA VAL A 51 2.09 -0.84 5.03
C VAL A 51 2.17 -1.63 6.32
N THR A 52 1.23 -1.41 7.22
CA THR A 52 1.22 -2.11 8.53
C THR A 52 0.39 -3.37 8.49
N HIS A 53 -0.69 -3.39 7.70
CA HIS A 53 -1.62 -4.50 7.62
C HIS A 53 -2.14 -4.69 6.19
N ILE A 54 -2.36 -5.96 5.83
CA ILE A 54 -3.04 -6.36 4.61
C ILE A 54 -4.41 -6.94 4.99
N VAL A 55 -5.47 -6.39 4.42
CA VAL A 55 -6.85 -6.86 4.58
C VAL A 55 -7.25 -7.61 3.31
N PRO A 56 -7.39 -8.95 3.37
CA PRO A 56 -7.79 -9.75 2.22
C PRO A 56 -9.23 -9.45 1.79
N ARG A 57 -9.51 -9.62 0.50
CA ARG A 57 -10.91 -9.66 0.02
C ARG A 57 -11.48 -11.05 0.27
N VAL A 58 -12.76 -11.09 0.64
CA VAL A 58 -13.54 -12.32 0.86
C VAL A 58 -13.81 -13.03 -0.46
#